data_AF-A0A961TDF2-F1
#
_entry.id   AF-A0A961TDF2-F1
#
_cell.length_a   1.000
_cell.length_b   1.000
_cell.length_c   1.000
_cell.angle_alpha   90.00
_cell.angle_beta   90.00
_cell.angle_gamma   90.00
#
_symmetry.space_group_name_H-M   'P 1'
#
loop_
_entity.id
_entity.type
_entity.pdbx_description
1 polymer ?
#
loop_
_entity_poly.entity_id
_entity_poly.type
_entity_poly.pdbx_seq_one_letter_code
_entity_poly.pdbx_strand_id
1 'polypeptide(L)'
;MRVPKLISAMAGRDLWSWVIVIVLFTLVTALVSRPVENLLSDLLSSTSSPFVGKPDGVVVVAIGEETLKQFPYRSPIDREFLAGVVAAVAKARPKAIGIDILFDQATEPAKDGELARVIAETVAGGV
;
A
#
# COMPACT_ATOMS: atom_id res chain seq x y z
N MET A 1 -47.18 -9.83 50.43
CA MET A 1 -45.77 -9.82 50.02
C MET A 1 -45.47 -11.12 49.26
N ARG A 2 -45.40 -11.08 47.92
CA ARG A 2 -44.98 -12.20 47.07
C ARG A 2 -44.05 -11.62 46.01
N VAL A 3 -42.75 -11.82 46.20
CA VAL A 3 -41.74 -11.57 45.16
C VAL A 3 -41.99 -12.55 44.01
N PRO A 4 -42.11 -12.08 42.75
CA PRO A 4 -42.40 -12.95 41.62
C PRO A 4 -41.20 -13.88 41.37
N LYS A 5 -41.48 -15.17 41.20
CA LYS A 5 -40.53 -16.26 40.87
C LYS A 5 -40.01 -16.16 39.42
N LEU A 6 -39.68 -14.96 38.94
CA LEU A 6 -39.23 -14.73 37.56
C LEU A 6 -37.71 -14.74 37.40
N ILE A 7 -36.95 -14.98 38.47
CA ILE A 7 -35.47 -14.95 38.45
C ILE A 7 -34.83 -16.32 38.79
N SER A 8 -35.61 -17.33 39.19
CA SER A 8 -35.06 -18.61 39.70
C SER A 8 -35.19 -19.77 38.71
N ALA A 9 -34.81 -19.56 37.46
CA ALA A 9 -34.73 -20.63 36.46
C ALA A 9 -33.58 -20.43 35.45
N MET A 10 -32.41 -19.98 35.94
CA MET A 10 -31.15 -20.12 35.20
C MET A 10 -30.20 -20.98 36.02
N ALA A 11 -30.56 -22.25 36.16
CA ALA A 11 -29.82 -23.22 36.96
C ALA A 11 -28.60 -23.71 36.16
N GLY A 12 -27.40 -23.26 36.55
CA GLY A 12 -26.06 -23.86 36.30
C GLY A 12 -25.66 -24.30 34.88
N ARG A 13 -26.46 -25.13 34.21
CA ARG A 13 -26.28 -25.66 32.86
C ARG A 13 -26.42 -24.58 31.77
N ASP A 14 -27.30 -23.60 31.97
CA ASP A 14 -27.46 -22.48 31.01
C ASP A 14 -26.24 -21.57 31.01
N LEU A 15 -25.58 -21.39 32.17
CA LEU A 15 -24.36 -20.61 32.31
C LEU A 15 -23.21 -21.22 31.50
N TRP A 16 -23.05 -22.54 31.52
CA TRP A 16 -22.02 -23.23 30.74
C TRP A 16 -22.25 -23.11 29.23
N SER A 17 -23.51 -23.17 28.78
CA SER A 17 -23.85 -22.93 27.37
C SER A 17 -23.46 -21.52 26.93
N TRP A 18 -23.73 -20.51 27.75
CA TRP A 18 -23.32 -19.13 27.46
C TRP A 18 -21.80 -18.95 27.45
N VAL A 19 -21.08 -19.59 28.38
CA VAL A 19 -19.61 -19.60 28.37
C VAL A 19 -19.07 -20.21 27.08
N ILE A 20 -19.62 -21.34 26.63
CA ILE A 20 -19.23 -21.98 25.37
C ILE A 20 -19.49 -21.05 24.18
N VAL A 21 -20.65 -20.39 24.13
CA VAL A 21 -20.97 -19.44 23.05
C VAL A 21 -20.00 -18.26 23.05
N ILE A 22 -19.66 -17.70 24.21
CA ILE A 22 -18.70 -16.60 24.31
C ILE A 22 -17.31 -17.07 23.86
N VAL A 23 -16.85 -18.24 24.29
CA VAL A 23 -15.55 -18.79 23.89
C VAL A 23 -15.51 -19.04 22.38
N LEU A 24 -16.54 -19.64 21.80
CA LEU A 24 -16.64 -19.84 20.35
C LEU A 24 -16.67 -18.51 19.60
N PHE A 25 -17.43 -17.53 20.09
CA PHE A 25 -17.49 -16.21 19.49
C PHE A 25 -16.14 -15.50 19.54
N THR A 26 -15.44 -15.54 20.67
CA THR A 26 -14.08 -15.00 20.82
C THR A 26 -13.08 -15.72 19.92
N LEU A 27 -13.16 -17.06 19.82
CA LEU A 27 -12.28 -17.85 18.96
C LEU A 27 -12.49 -17.51 17.47
N VAL A 28 -13.75 -17.43 17.02
CA VAL A 28 -14.10 -17.05 15.64
C VAL A 28 -13.63 -15.63 15.35
N THR A 29 -13.85 -14.70 16.29
CA THR A 29 -13.38 -13.31 16.16
C THR A 29 -11.86 -13.23 16.11
N ALA A 30 -11.15 -14.03 16.90
CA ALA A 30 -9.70 -14.11 16.90
C ALA A 30 -9.16 -14.73 15.60
N LEU A 31 -9.83 -15.74 15.04
CA LEU A 31 -9.43 -16.38 13.79
C LEU A 31 -9.52 -15.42 12.60
N VAL A 32 -10.49 -14.50 12.61
CA VAL A 32 -10.68 -13.44 11.58
C VAL A 32 -10.00 -12.12 12.00
N SER A 33 -9.15 -12.15 13.03
CA SER A 33 -8.50 -10.93 13.50
C SER A 33 -7.31 -10.55 12.62
N ARG A 34 -7.07 -9.23 12.50
CA ARG A 34 -5.92 -8.66 11.76
C ARG A 34 -4.57 -9.30 12.09
N PRO A 35 -4.23 -9.62 13.36
CA PRO A 35 -2.95 -10.28 13.66
C PRO A 35 -2.80 -11.66 13.01
N VAL A 36 -3.88 -12.47 13.00
CA VAL A 36 -3.86 -13.80 12.38
C VAL A 36 -3.79 -13.67 10.86
N GLU A 37 -4.55 -12.75 10.27
CA GLU A 37 -4.46 -12.44 8.83
C GLU A 37 -3.06 -12.02 8.42
N ASN A 38 -2.43 -11.12 9.18
CA ASN A 38 -1.08 -10.63 8.89
C ASN A 38 -0.04 -11.75 8.99
N LEU A 39 -0.11 -12.59 10.04
CA LEU A 39 0.79 -13.72 10.21
C LEU A 39 0.65 -14.72 9.06
N LEU A 40 -0.58 -15.08 8.69
CA LEU A 40 -0.85 -15.99 7.59
C LEU A 40 -0.36 -15.40 6.27
N SER A 41 -0.61 -14.11 6.03
CA SER A 41 -0.17 -13.42 4.81
C SER A 41 1.34 -13.37 4.69
N ASP A 42 2.05 -13.12 5.78
CA ASP A 42 3.51 -13.10 5.82
C ASP A 42 4.10 -14.49 5.57
N LEU A 43 3.54 -15.51 6.22
CA LEU A 43 3.99 -16.90 6.06
C LEU A 43 3.74 -17.42 4.64
N LEU A 44 2.58 -17.11 4.06
CA LEU A 44 2.27 -17.42 2.67
C LEU A 44 3.18 -16.67 1.70
N SER A 45 3.41 -15.36 1.91
CA SER A 45 4.27 -14.56 1.06
C SER A 45 5.73 -15.04 1.10
N SER A 46 6.23 -15.42 2.28
CA SER A 46 7.59 -15.93 2.46
C SER A 46 7.80 -17.31 1.83
N THR A 47 6.80 -18.20 1.87
CA THR A 47 6.92 -19.58 1.38
C THR A 47 6.54 -19.76 -0.08
N SER A 48 5.59 -18.96 -0.57
CA SER A 48 5.01 -19.11 -1.91
C SER A 48 5.66 -18.23 -2.96
N SER A 49 6.38 -17.18 -2.55
CA SER A 49 7.06 -16.29 -3.48
C SER A 49 8.35 -16.94 -3.98
N PRO A 50 8.47 -17.26 -5.28
CA PRO A 50 9.74 -17.70 -5.82
C PRO A 50 10.77 -16.58 -5.60
N PHE A 51 11.91 -16.91 -4.99
CA PHE A 51 13.03 -15.98 -4.91
C PHE A 51 13.59 -15.77 -6.32
N VAL A 52 13.02 -14.81 -7.04
CA VAL A 52 13.58 -14.31 -8.28
C VAL A 52 14.67 -13.34 -7.86
N GLY A 53 15.94 -13.73 -8.08
CA GLY A 53 17.07 -12.82 -7.85
C GLY A 53 16.86 -11.49 -8.57
N LYS A 54 17.61 -10.45 -8.18
CA LYS A 54 17.50 -9.13 -8.81
C LYS A 54 17.54 -9.27 -10.34
N PRO A 55 16.52 -8.82 -11.08
CA PRO A 55 16.53 -8.89 -12.54
C PRO A 55 17.66 -8.02 -13.09
N ASP A 56 18.40 -8.56 -14.06
CA ASP A 56 19.40 -7.78 -14.78
C ASP A 56 18.73 -6.69 -15.62
N GLY A 57 19.34 -5.50 -15.65
CA GLY A 57 18.85 -4.38 -16.47
C GLY A 57 17.67 -3.60 -15.91
N VAL A 58 17.22 -3.87 -14.67
CA VAL A 58 16.24 -3.02 -13.97
C VAL A 58 16.96 -2.06 -13.03
N VAL A 59 16.68 -0.76 -13.21
CA VAL A 59 17.19 0.31 -12.34
C VAL A 59 16.01 1.01 -11.69
N VAL A 60 16.06 1.12 -10.36
CA VAL A 60 15.09 1.88 -9.58
C VAL A 60 15.70 3.23 -9.24
N VAL A 61 15.06 4.29 -9.69
CA VAL A 61 15.40 5.67 -9.33
C VAL A 61 14.48 6.10 -8.19
N ALA A 62 14.96 5.99 -6.96
CA ALA A 62 14.18 6.33 -5.78
C ALA A 62 14.19 7.84 -5.51
N ILE A 63 13.02 8.44 -5.35
CA ILE A 63 12.86 9.82 -4.89
C ILE A 63 12.57 9.76 -3.38
N GLY A 64 13.59 10.00 -2.58
CA GLY A 64 13.50 9.93 -1.12
C GLY A 64 13.53 11.29 -0.44
N GLU A 65 13.49 11.26 0.89
CA GLU A 65 13.53 12.44 1.77
C GLU A 65 14.72 13.37 1.49
N GLU A 66 15.89 12.79 1.19
CA GLU A 66 17.12 13.52 0.88
C GLU A 66 17.01 14.34 -0.42
N THR A 67 16.21 13.87 -1.37
CA THR A 67 15.89 14.59 -2.61
C THR A 67 14.81 15.64 -2.34
N LEU A 68 13.74 15.26 -1.63
CA LEU A 68 12.57 16.13 -1.44
C LEU A 68 12.84 17.32 -0.52
N LYS A 69 13.78 17.22 0.42
CA LYS A 69 14.15 18.36 1.29
C LYS A 69 14.79 19.53 0.52
N GLN A 70 15.20 19.32 -0.72
CA GLN A 70 15.75 20.36 -1.60
C GLN A 70 14.64 21.23 -2.22
N PHE A 71 13.39 20.79 -2.13
CA PHE A 71 12.23 21.47 -2.69
C PHE A 71 11.43 22.17 -1.58
N PRO A 72 10.72 23.26 -1.91
CA PRO A 72 9.89 23.99 -0.95
C PRO A 72 8.70 23.16 -0.43
N TYR A 73 8.35 22.06 -1.11
CA TYR A 73 7.27 21.17 -0.76
C TYR A 73 7.61 19.72 -1.13
N ARG A 74 6.93 18.77 -0.49
CA ARG A 74 7.13 17.32 -0.71
C ARG A 74 6.07 16.69 -1.60
N SER A 75 4.87 17.28 -1.59
CA SER A 75 3.74 16.82 -2.39
C SER A 75 2.87 18.03 -2.75
N PRO A 76 2.38 18.12 -4.00
CA PRO A 76 2.69 17.25 -5.13
C PRO A 76 4.18 17.37 -5.56
N ILE A 77 4.77 16.33 -6.16
CA ILE A 77 6.17 16.35 -6.60
C ILE A 77 6.36 17.42 -7.70
N ASP A 78 7.42 18.23 -7.59
CA ASP A 78 7.74 19.25 -8.59
C ASP A 78 7.89 18.62 -9.99
N ARG A 79 7.13 19.15 -10.95
CA ARG A 79 6.96 18.55 -12.29
C ARG A 79 8.11 18.86 -13.22
N GLU A 80 8.77 19.99 -13.02
CA GLU A 80 9.98 20.36 -13.75
C GLU A 80 11.13 19.44 -13.33
N PHE A 81 11.27 19.17 -12.03
CA PHE A 81 12.18 18.16 -11.50
C PHE A 81 11.91 16.78 -12.11
N LEU A 82 10.65 16.33 -12.12
CA LEU A 82 10.30 15.02 -12.67
C LEU A 82 10.59 14.95 -14.18
N ALA A 83 10.32 16.02 -14.93
CA ALA A 83 10.66 16.12 -16.36
C ALA A 83 12.17 15.97 -16.57
N GLY A 84 12.98 16.64 -15.74
CA GLY A 84 14.43 16.52 -15.76
C GLY A 84 14.91 15.09 -15.48
N VAL A 85 14.31 14.40 -14.52
CA VAL A 85 14.61 12.99 -14.21
C VAL A 85 14.29 12.08 -15.40
N VAL A 86 13.10 12.22 -15.98
CA VAL A 86 12.69 11.43 -17.16
C VAL A 86 13.65 11.67 -18.33
N ALA A 87 13.98 12.93 -18.63
CA ALA A 87 14.92 13.28 -19.69
C ALA A 87 16.33 12.72 -19.43
N ALA A 88 16.80 12.74 -18.18
CA ALA A 88 18.09 12.18 -17.79
C ALA A 88 18.12 10.65 -17.97
N VAL A 89 17.06 9.95 -17.56
CA VAL A 89 16.92 8.50 -17.74
C VAL A 89 16.81 8.15 -19.22
N ALA A 90 16.04 8.91 -20.00
CA ALA A 90 15.85 8.70 -21.43
C ALA A 90 17.17 8.77 -22.24
N LYS A 91 18.15 9.57 -21.80
CA LYS A 91 19.49 9.62 -22.45
C LYS A 91 20.20 8.27 -22.45
N ALA A 92 19.93 7.40 -21.48
CA ALA A 92 20.49 6.05 -21.42
C ALA A 92 19.79 5.05 -22.37
N ARG A 93 18.72 5.48 -23.07
CA ARG A 93 17.90 4.64 -23.96
C ARG A 93 17.49 3.31 -23.32
N PRO A 94 16.79 3.34 -22.16
CA PRO A 94 16.21 2.13 -21.59
C PRO A 94 15.16 1.56 -22.57
N LYS A 95 14.75 0.31 -22.36
CA LYS A 95 13.67 -0.31 -23.15
C LYS A 95 12.26 0.15 -22.74
N ALA A 96 12.13 0.65 -21.51
CA ALA A 96 10.89 1.15 -20.94
C ALA A 96 11.21 2.02 -19.72
N ILE A 97 10.32 2.96 -19.41
CA ILE A 97 10.38 3.79 -18.20
C ILE A 97 9.02 3.66 -17.50
N GLY A 98 9.02 3.11 -16.29
CA GLY A 98 7.87 3.11 -15.41
C GLY A 98 7.95 4.26 -14.40
N ILE A 99 6.83 4.97 -14.19
CA ILE A 99 6.73 6.06 -13.21
C ILE A 99 5.69 5.64 -12.17
N ASP A 100 6.15 5.37 -10.95
CA ASP A 100 5.29 5.05 -9.80
C ASP A 100 5.14 6.28 -8.91
N ILE A 101 4.41 7.28 -9.42
CA ILE A 101 4.13 8.54 -8.71
C ILE A 101 2.64 8.86 -8.88
N LEU A 102 2.01 9.29 -7.80
CA LEU A 102 0.61 9.71 -7.82
C LEU A 102 0.46 11.12 -8.43
N PHE A 103 -0.43 11.24 -9.41
CA PHE A 103 -0.84 12.51 -10.01
C PHE A 103 -2.31 12.79 -9.64
N ASP A 104 -2.54 13.29 -8.43
CA ASP A 104 -3.88 13.51 -7.86
C ASP A 104 -4.39 14.95 -7.99
N GLN A 105 -3.50 15.91 -8.21
CA GLN A 105 -3.82 17.33 -8.30
C GLN A 105 -2.96 18.04 -9.36
N ALA A 106 -3.53 19.09 -9.95
CA ALA A 106 -2.79 19.99 -10.83
C ALA A 106 -1.75 20.79 -10.06
N THR A 107 -0.67 21.21 -10.73
CA THR A 107 0.39 22.02 -10.13
C THR A 107 0.49 23.37 -10.84
N GLU A 108 1.64 23.68 -11.43
CA GLU A 108 1.87 24.86 -12.24
C GLU A 108 1.71 24.47 -13.73
N PRO A 109 0.78 25.09 -14.49
CA PRO A 109 0.47 24.66 -15.86
C PRO A 109 1.68 24.59 -16.80
N ALA A 110 2.66 25.50 -16.63
CA ALA A 110 3.89 25.49 -17.42
C ALA A 110 4.74 24.23 -17.13
N LYS A 111 4.88 23.84 -15.87
CA LYS A 111 5.68 22.66 -15.46
C LYS A 111 4.95 21.36 -15.79
N ASP A 112 3.64 21.32 -15.60
CA ASP A 112 2.79 20.20 -16.05
C ASP A 112 2.92 19.99 -17.56
N GLY A 113 2.89 21.08 -18.34
CA GLY A 113 3.09 21.06 -19.79
C GLY A 113 4.49 20.58 -20.20
N GLU A 114 5.53 20.99 -19.48
CA GLU A 114 6.89 20.55 -19.75
C GLU A 114 7.07 19.05 -19.50
N LEU A 115 6.53 18.51 -18.40
CA LEU A 115 6.54 17.07 -18.16
C LEU A 115 5.81 16.31 -19.27
N ALA A 116 4.63 16.77 -19.69
CA ALA A 116 3.89 16.14 -20.77
C ALA A 116 4.68 16.15 -22.09
N ARG A 117 5.36 17.27 -22.40
CA ARG A 117 6.24 17.39 -23.58
C ARG A 117 7.38 16.39 -23.53
N VAL A 118 8.11 16.32 -22.41
CA VAL A 118 9.25 15.40 -22.26
C VAL A 118 8.81 13.94 -22.37
N ILE A 119 7.68 13.57 -21.77
CA ILE A 119 7.13 12.21 -21.91
C ILE A 119 6.79 11.91 -23.37
N ALA A 120 6.10 12.82 -24.06
CA ALA A 120 5.74 12.64 -25.47
C ALA A 120 6.99 12.50 -26.37
N GLU A 121 8.01 13.32 -26.15
CA GLU A 121 9.28 13.25 -26.87
C GLU A 121 10.04 11.94 -26.59
N THR A 122 10.00 11.47 -25.34
CA THR A 122 10.65 10.22 -24.93
C THR A 122 9.96 9.02 -25.58
N VAL A 123 8.63 9.02 -25.66
CA VAL A 123 7.86 7.98 -26.36
C VAL A 123 8.10 8.04 -27.87
N ALA A 124 8.11 9.23 -28.46
CA ALA A 124 8.34 9.40 -29.90
C ALA A 124 9.79 9.08 -30.32
N GLY A 125 10.75 9.34 -29.44
CA GLY A 125 12.18 9.09 -29.65
C GLY A 125 12.59 7.62 -29.59
N GLY A 126 11.65 6.71 -29.30
CA GLY A 126 11.92 5.28 -29.21
C GLY A 126 12.78 4.94 -28.00
N VAL A 127 12.19 5.08 -26.81
CA VAL A 127 12.44 4.14 -25.71
C VAL A 127 11.86 2.78 -26.11
#